data_AF-A0A7X7C6E1-F1
#
_entry.id   AF-A0A7X7C6E1-F1
#
_cell.length_a   1.000
_cell.length_b   1.000
_cell.length_c   1.000
_cell.angle_alpha   90.00
_cell.angle_beta   90.00
_cell.angle_gamma   90.00
#
_symmetry.space_group_name_H-M   'P 1'
#
loop_
_entity.id
_entity.type
_entity.pdbx_description
1 polymer ?
#
loop_
_entity_poly.entity_id
_entity_poly.type
_entity_poly.pdbx_seq_one_letter_code
_entity_poly.pdbx_strand_id
1 'polypeptide(L)'
;MNCREKRSFFNIFTIFDCRSCPFQKEDENLIIGENNIGIYHLFRDCPQVPINKDDLYYDHPKLRHLLMDAIRYQEEIFLLFVEEFRLSSYIEVFDKILDSGLSIQIITD
;
A
#
# COMPACT_ATOMS: atom_id res chain seq x y z
N MET A 1 20.41 2.80 -15.10
CA MET A 1 20.44 2.71 -16.58
C MET A 1 19.39 3.66 -17.13
N ASN A 2 19.77 4.53 -18.06
CA ASN A 2 18.88 5.56 -18.62
C ASN A 2 17.92 4.95 -19.64
N CYS A 3 16.68 4.68 -19.24
CA CYS A 3 15.59 4.42 -20.20
C CYS A 3 15.22 5.75 -20.88
N ARG A 4 15.92 6.09 -21.96
CA ARG A 4 15.49 7.17 -22.87
C ARG A 4 14.75 6.54 -24.04
N GLU A 5 13.45 6.35 -23.89
CA GLU A 5 12.58 5.98 -25.01
C GLU A 5 12.30 7.18 -25.91
N LYS A 6 12.48 6.99 -27.21
CA LYS A 6 12.25 8.01 -28.24
C LYS A 6 10.73 8.20 -28.40
N ARG A 7 10.20 9.36 -27.99
CA ARG A 7 8.77 9.66 -28.13
C ARG A 7 8.40 9.86 -29.60
N SER A 8 7.54 8.99 -30.14
CA SER A 8 6.92 9.15 -31.47
C SER A 8 5.52 9.79 -31.35
N PHE A 9 4.97 10.30 -32.46
CA PHE A 9 3.59 10.83 -32.49
C PHE A 9 2.54 9.80 -32.00
N PHE A 10 2.81 8.51 -32.17
CA PHE A 10 1.93 7.43 -31.70
C PHE A 10 2.00 7.19 -30.19
N ASN A 11 3.06 7.68 -29.50
CA ASN A 11 3.20 7.56 -28.05
C ASN A 11 2.16 8.41 -27.28
N ILE A 12 1.50 9.35 -27.95
CA ILE A 12 0.44 10.19 -27.37
C ILE A 12 -0.83 9.37 -27.07
N PHE A 13 -1.08 8.31 -27.85
CA PHE A 13 -2.24 7.42 -27.68
C PHE A 13 -1.88 6.13 -26.94
N THR A 14 -0.64 6.00 -26.49
CA THR A 14 -0.20 4.80 -25.77
C THR A 14 -0.59 4.95 -24.31
N ILE A 15 -1.54 4.12 -23.86
CA ILE A 15 -1.89 4.01 -22.45
C ILE A 15 -0.73 3.27 -21.78
N PHE A 16 0.07 3.99 -21.00
CA PHE A 16 1.07 3.38 -20.12
C PHE A 16 0.31 2.76 -18.94
N ASP A 17 0.15 1.45 -18.97
CA ASP A 17 -0.42 0.69 -17.84
C ASP A 17 0.75 0.12 -17.01
N CYS A 18 0.67 0.27 -15.68
CA CYS A 18 1.68 -0.25 -14.74
C CYS A 18 1.45 -1.74 -14.39
N ARG A 19 0.57 -2.48 -15.09
CA ARG A 19 0.21 -3.88 -14.78
C ARG A 19 1.37 -4.86 -15.01
N SER A 20 2.40 -4.46 -15.75
CA SER A 20 3.61 -5.25 -16.02
C SER A 20 4.88 -4.64 -15.41
N CYS A 21 4.74 -3.70 -14.46
CA CYS A 21 5.88 -3.07 -13.81
C CYS A 21 6.57 -4.06 -12.84
N PRO A 22 7.87 -4.39 -13.02
CA PRO A 22 8.58 -5.30 -12.13
C PRO A 22 8.86 -4.70 -10.75
N PHE A 23 8.61 -3.40 -10.55
CA PHE A 23 8.75 -2.69 -9.29
C PHE A 23 7.40 -2.44 -8.60
N GLN A 24 6.33 -3.10 -9.06
CA GLN A 24 5.02 -2.99 -8.44
C GLN A 24 5.08 -3.58 -7.02
N LYS A 25 4.67 -2.80 -6.02
CA LYS A 25 4.48 -3.29 -4.65
C LYS A 25 3.22 -4.15 -4.60
N GLU A 26 3.34 -5.33 -4.00
CA GLU A 26 2.22 -6.27 -3.80
C GLU A 26 1.82 -6.28 -2.33
N ASP A 27 0.56 -6.53 -2.04
CA ASP A 27 0.09 -6.62 -0.65
C ASP A 27 0.79 -7.78 0.06
N GLU A 28 1.22 -7.55 1.30
CA GLU A 28 1.95 -8.51 2.10
C GLU A 28 1.14 -8.90 3.33
N ASN A 29 1.27 -10.15 3.77
CA ASN A 29 0.70 -10.60 5.05
C ASN A 29 1.75 -11.38 5.82
N LEU A 30 1.91 -11.05 7.09
CA LEU A 30 2.84 -11.67 8.02
C LEU A 30 2.04 -12.24 9.18
N ILE A 31 2.04 -13.57 9.33
CA ILE A 31 1.33 -14.26 10.41
C ILE A 31 2.33 -14.55 11.54
N ILE A 32 2.03 -14.05 12.75
CA ILE A 32 2.85 -14.25 13.95
C ILE A 32 1.95 -14.83 15.05
N GLY A 33 2.03 -16.14 15.24
CA GLY A 33 1.14 -16.85 16.17
C GLY A 33 -0.32 -16.77 15.69
N GLU A 34 -1.18 -16.17 16.49
CA GLU A 34 -2.60 -15.92 16.16
C GLU A 34 -2.84 -14.53 15.55
N ASN A 35 -1.84 -13.65 15.57
CA ASN A 35 -1.95 -12.28 15.08
C ASN A 35 -1.48 -12.16 13.63
N ASN A 36 -2.03 -11.19 12.90
CA ASN A 36 -1.66 -10.88 11.53
C ASN A 36 -1.15 -9.44 11.40
N ILE A 37 -0.13 -9.22 10.57
CA ILE A 37 0.25 -7.91 10.04
C ILE A 37 -0.04 -7.92 8.54
N GLY A 38 -1.08 -7.20 8.13
CA GLY A 38 -1.40 -6.99 6.72
C GLY A 38 -0.87 -5.65 6.23
N ILE A 39 -0.12 -5.65 5.12
CA ILE A 39 0.42 -4.45 4.47
C ILE A 39 -0.25 -4.32 3.11
N TYR A 40 -0.94 -3.20 2.90
CA TYR A 40 -1.73 -2.95 1.71
C TYR A 40 -1.22 -1.72 0.97
N HIS A 41 -0.88 -1.89 -0.31
CA HIS A 41 -0.46 -0.80 -1.18
C HIS A 41 -1.65 -0.28 -1.99
N LEU A 42 -2.03 0.99 -1.81
CA LEU A 42 -3.19 1.55 -2.48
C LEU A 42 -2.94 1.73 -3.97
N PHE A 43 -1.80 2.32 -4.33
CA PHE A 43 -1.50 2.65 -5.70
C PHE A 43 -0.51 1.66 -6.33
N ARG A 44 -0.70 1.43 -7.62
CA ARG A 44 0.24 0.68 -8.45
C ARG A 44 1.24 1.67 -9.04
N ASP A 45 2.09 2.18 -8.18
CA ASP A 45 3.03 3.21 -8.57
C ASP A 45 4.21 2.66 -9.35
N CYS A 46 4.42 3.24 -10.52
CA CYS A 46 5.71 3.17 -11.19
C CYS A 46 6.56 4.36 -10.68
N PRO A 47 7.74 4.16 -10.06
CA PRO A 47 8.54 5.24 -9.47
C PRO A 47 9.01 6.31 -10.46
N GLN A 48 8.74 6.12 -11.75
CA GLN A 48 9.09 7.03 -12.84
C GLN A 48 7.93 7.94 -13.28
N VAL A 49 6.72 7.75 -12.75
CA VAL A 49 5.54 8.55 -13.10
C VAL A 49 5.01 9.25 -11.86
N PRO A 50 5.23 10.57 -11.71
CA PRO A 50 4.67 11.32 -10.60
C PRO A 50 3.15 11.44 -10.81
N ILE A 51 2.38 10.84 -9.91
CA ILE A 51 0.92 10.92 -9.86
C ILE A 51 0.56 11.76 -8.64
N ASN A 52 -0.36 12.72 -8.79
CA ASN A 52 -0.93 13.42 -7.64
C ASN A 52 -1.91 12.48 -6.92
N LYS A 53 -1.47 11.87 -5.81
CA LYS A 53 -2.24 10.85 -5.08
C LYS A 53 -3.35 11.42 -4.22
N ASP A 54 -3.22 12.67 -3.79
CA ASP A 54 -4.17 13.33 -2.90
C ASP A 54 -5.61 13.29 -3.46
N ASP A 55 -5.72 13.50 -4.77
CA ASP A 55 -7.01 13.48 -5.48
C ASP A 55 -7.56 12.06 -5.69
N LEU A 56 -6.72 11.02 -5.53
CA LEU A 56 -7.07 9.62 -5.81
C LEU A 56 -7.56 8.87 -4.57
N TYR A 57 -7.31 9.37 -3.36
CA TYR A 57 -7.73 8.70 -2.12
C TYR A 57 -9.25 8.65 -1.95
N TYR A 58 -9.94 9.76 -2.27
CA TYR A 58 -11.37 9.95 -1.97
C TYR A 58 -12.27 8.86 -2.57
N ASP A 59 -11.95 8.42 -3.80
CA ASP A 59 -12.73 7.42 -4.54
C ASP A 59 -12.03 6.06 -4.66
N HIS A 60 -10.99 5.79 -3.87
CA HIS A 60 -10.25 4.54 -4.01
C HIS A 60 -11.04 3.35 -3.44
N PRO A 61 -11.52 2.40 -4.27
CA PRO A 61 -12.43 1.34 -3.82
C PRO A 61 -11.75 0.41 -2.80
N LYS A 62 -10.46 0.14 -2.98
CA LYS A 62 -9.68 -0.67 -2.03
C LYS A 62 -9.54 0.03 -0.68
N LEU A 63 -9.29 1.34 -0.65
CA LEU A 63 -9.20 2.10 0.61
C LEU A 63 -10.53 2.03 1.35
N ARG A 64 -11.64 2.24 0.64
CA ARG A 64 -12.98 2.10 1.21
C ARG A 64 -13.20 0.74 1.85
N HIS A 65 -12.83 -0.35 1.17
CA HIS A 65 -12.96 -1.70 1.73
C HIS A 65 -12.10 -1.89 2.99
N LEU A 66 -10.83 -1.48 2.93
CA LEU A 66 -9.90 -1.59 4.06
C LEU A 66 -10.38 -0.79 5.29
N LEU A 67 -10.94 0.40 5.08
CA LEU A 67 -11.52 1.21 6.16
C LEU A 67 -12.81 0.59 6.72
N MET A 68 -13.66 0.01 5.85
CA MET A 68 -14.86 -0.70 6.31
C MET A 68 -14.50 -1.92 7.16
N ASP A 69 -13.45 -2.65 6.79
CA ASP A 69 -12.97 -3.79 7.58
C ASP A 69 -12.39 -3.32 8.92
N ALA A 70 -11.58 -2.25 8.93
CA ALA A 70 -11.06 -1.68 10.17
C ALA A 70 -12.17 -1.20 11.12
N ILE A 71 -13.27 -0.64 10.60
CA ILE A 71 -14.44 -0.26 11.41
C ILE A 71 -15.15 -1.51 11.95
N ARG A 72 -15.31 -2.55 11.12
CA ARG A 72 -16.00 -3.79 11.51
C ARG A 72 -15.25 -4.54 12.61
N TYR A 73 -13.92 -4.57 12.53
CA TYR A 73 -13.03 -5.32 13.43
C TYR A 73 -12.22 -4.38 14.33
N GLN A 74 -12.80 -3.24 14.73
CA GLN A 74 -12.11 -2.19 15.47
C GLN A 74 -11.53 -2.63 16.83
N GLU A 75 -12.05 -3.72 17.42
CA GLU A 75 -11.55 -4.30 18.68
C GLU A 75 -10.43 -5.33 18.45
N GLU A 76 -10.17 -5.70 17.20
CA GLU A 76 -9.22 -6.75 16.81
C GLU A 76 -8.07 -6.19 15.95
N ILE A 77 -8.23 -4.99 15.39
CA ILE A 77 -7.30 -4.41 14.42
C ILE A 77 -6.79 -3.04 14.87
N PHE A 78 -5.48 -2.88 14.88
CA PHE A 78 -4.80 -1.60 14.89
C PHE A 78 -4.54 -1.14 13.45
N LEU A 79 -5.16 -0.03 13.04
CA LEU A 79 -5.00 0.55 11.71
C LEU A 79 -3.89 1.61 11.69
N LEU A 80 -2.96 1.49 10.76
CA LEU A 80 -1.92 2.47 10.46
C LEU A 80 -2.00 2.91 8.99
N PHE A 81 -1.98 4.22 8.74
CA PHE A 81 -1.94 4.79 7.39
C PHE A 81 -0.67 5.64 7.26
N VAL A 82 0.26 5.24 6.39
CA VAL A 82 1.59 5.88 6.26
C VAL A 82 2.07 5.84 4.81
N GLU A 83 2.70 6.92 4.33
CA GLU A 83 3.23 6.98 2.96
C GLU A 83 4.46 6.05 2.80
N GLU A 84 5.53 6.30 3.55
CA GLU A 84 6.72 5.44 3.56
C GLU A 84 6.73 4.47 4.74
N PHE A 85 6.45 3.19 4.47
CA PHE A 85 6.57 2.14 5.47
C PHE A 85 7.95 1.48 5.47
N ARG A 86 8.56 1.39 6.66
CA ARG A 86 9.75 0.57 6.93
C ARG A 86 9.54 -0.19 8.23
N LEU A 87 9.37 -1.51 8.15
CA LEU A 87 9.11 -2.37 9.31
C LEU A 87 10.11 -2.13 10.45
N SER A 88 11.40 -2.00 10.13
CA SER A 88 12.47 -1.76 11.11
C SER A 88 12.27 -0.50 11.97
N SER A 89 11.50 0.48 11.49
CA SER A 89 11.22 1.72 12.23
C SER A 89 10.12 1.55 13.27
N TYR A 90 9.35 0.45 13.22
CA TYR A 90 8.15 0.24 14.02
C TYR A 90 8.14 -1.07 14.82
N ILE A 91 9.23 -1.86 14.79
CA ILE A 91 9.30 -3.18 15.44
C ILE A 91 8.84 -3.12 16.90
N GLU A 92 9.40 -2.22 17.71
CA GLU A 92 9.08 -2.15 19.14
C GLU A 92 7.61 -1.76 19.43
N VAL A 93 7.00 -0.98 18.53
CA VAL A 93 5.61 -0.54 18.66
C VAL A 93 4.68 -1.68 18.26
N PHE A 94 5.00 -2.37 17.16
CA PHE A 94 4.21 -3.49 16.67
C PHE A 94 4.25 -4.66 17.64
N ASP A 95 5.40 -4.94 18.25
CA ASP A 95 5.52 -5.97 19.29
C ASP A 95 4.51 -5.74 20.42
N LYS A 96 4.44 -4.51 20.94
CA LYS A 96 3.47 -4.14 22.00
C LYS A 96 2.01 -4.24 21.56
N ILE A 97 1.72 -3.96 20.29
CA ILE A 97 0.36 -4.05 19.75
C ILE A 97 -0.03 -5.52 19.60
N LEU A 98 0.86 -6.35 19.07
CA LEU A 98 0.64 -7.79 18.94
C LEU A 98 0.49 -8.46 20.32
N ASP A 99 1.28 -8.04 21.31
CA ASP A 99 1.15 -8.49 22.71
C ASP A 99 -0.21 -8.15 23.32
N SER A 100 -0.89 -7.11 22.83
CA SER A 100 -2.26 -6.77 23.24
C SER A 100 -3.34 -7.62 22.55
N GLY A 101 -2.95 -8.55 21.68
CA GLY A 101 -3.85 -9.44 20.93
C GLY A 101 -4.47 -8.80 19.69
N LEU A 102 -3.98 -7.62 19.28
CA LEU A 102 -4.46 -6.93 18.09
C LEU A 102 -3.65 -7.34 16.86
N SER A 103 -4.33 -7.56 15.76
CA SER A 103 -3.73 -7.60 14.42
C SER A 103 -3.42 -6.19 13.94
N ILE A 104 -2.46 -6.04 13.04
CA ILE A 104 -2.02 -4.76 12.50
C ILE A 104 -2.41 -4.68 11.03
N GLN A 105 -3.13 -3.63 10.65
CA GLN A 105 -3.45 -3.32 9.27
C GLN A 105 -2.71 -2.04 8.86
N ILE A 106 -1.77 -2.16 7.93
CA ILE A 106 -0.94 -1.06 7.44
C ILE A 106 -1.39 -0.72 6.02
N ILE A 107 -1.81 0.51 5.79
CA ILE A 107 -2.15 1.03 4.47
C ILE A 107 -1.04 1.99 4.05
N THR A 108 -0.52 1.76 2.85
CA THR A 108 0.59 2.53 2.29
C THR A 108 0.25 3.06 0.91
N ASP A 109 0.92 4.15 0.54
CA ASP A 109 0.77 4.80 -0.75
C ASP A 109 1.79 4.32 -1.81
#